data_AF-A0A8R2JMN4-F1
#
_entry.id   AF-A0A8R2JMN4-F1
#
_cell.length_a   1.000
_cell.length_b   1.000
_cell.length_c   1.000
_cell.angle_alpha   90.00
_cell.angle_beta   90.00
_cell.angle_gamma   90.00
#
_symmetry.space_group_name_H-M   'P 1'
#
loop_
_entity.id
_entity.type
_entity.pdbx_description
1 polymer ?
#
loop_
_entity_poly.entity_id
_entity_poly.type
_entity_poly.pdbx_seq_one_letter_code
_entity_poly.pdbx_strand_id
1 'polypeptide(L)'
;MKNRAFHGGIKRSPYQAMFGSDIKIGLSTYILPPETINNISSEEDLENVLQNIGGKSEESSSADANQDEEIHKICESCGNNIQAILNKDDNQHHICNLCAKESMVKSQRDLSIKALQHQAENVKFSHNTMAKVTLAG
;
A
#
# COMPACT_ATOMS: atom_id res chain seq x y z
N MET A 1 2.90 12.57 21.42
CA MET A 1 2.59 11.36 20.64
C MET A 1 3.07 11.56 19.20
N LYS A 2 4.03 10.76 18.69
CA LYS A 2 4.81 11.09 17.48
C LYS A 2 4.00 11.06 16.17
N ASN A 3 3.02 10.15 16.06
CA ASN A 3 2.21 10.01 14.81
C ASN A 3 0.99 10.93 14.76
N ARG A 4 0.69 11.59 15.88
CA ARG A 4 -0.49 12.45 16.05
C ARG A 4 -0.18 13.93 15.84
N ALA A 5 1.07 14.32 16.07
CA ALA A 5 1.48 15.71 16.01
C ALA A 5 1.37 16.26 14.59
N PHE A 6 0.92 17.51 14.48
CA PHE A 6 0.94 18.23 13.22
C PHE A 6 2.39 18.45 12.79
N HIS A 7 2.73 18.04 11.58
CA HIS A 7 4.05 18.23 11.02
C HIS A 7 4.01 19.38 10.00
N GLY A 8 4.69 20.49 10.32
CA GLY A 8 4.64 21.74 9.53
C GLY A 8 4.99 21.57 8.04
N GLY A 9 5.98 20.73 7.71
CA GLY A 9 6.37 20.47 6.31
C GLY A 9 5.29 19.80 5.45
N ILE A 10 4.69 18.70 5.94
CA ILE A 10 3.64 17.95 5.22
C ILE A 10 2.22 18.52 5.44
N LYS A 11 2.08 19.54 6.30
CA LYS A 11 0.81 20.18 6.69
C LYS A 11 -0.28 19.22 7.15
N ARG A 12 0.11 18.09 7.75
CA ARG A 12 -0.79 17.06 8.30
C ARG A 12 -0.04 16.23 9.34
N SER A 13 -0.74 15.32 10.04
CA SER A 13 -0.06 14.38 10.93
C SER A 13 0.62 13.24 10.12
N PRO A 14 1.73 12.65 10.62
CA PRO A 14 2.32 11.47 9.98
C PRO A 14 1.31 10.33 9.76
N TYR A 15 0.37 10.14 10.69
CA TYR A 15 -0.73 9.17 10.53
C TYR A 15 -1.59 9.52 9.30
N GLN A 16 -2.07 10.75 9.22
CA GLN A 16 -2.92 11.19 8.11
C GLN A 16 -2.18 11.15 6.76
N ALA A 17 -0.87 11.36 6.75
CA ALA A 17 -0.06 11.18 5.54
C ALA A 17 0.04 9.73 5.07
N MET A 18 0.11 8.77 5.99
CA MET A 18 0.15 7.34 5.66
C MET A 18 -1.22 6.75 5.30
N PHE A 19 -2.25 7.13 6.05
CA PHE A 19 -3.56 6.46 6.01
C PHE A 19 -4.67 7.28 5.34
N GLY A 20 -4.40 8.53 4.97
CA GLY A 20 -5.36 9.40 4.27
C GLY A 20 -6.56 9.85 5.11
N SER A 21 -6.60 9.52 6.41
CA SER A 21 -7.69 9.83 7.32
C SER A 21 -7.17 10.31 8.67
N ASP A 22 -8.02 11.02 9.42
CA ASP A 22 -7.69 11.42 10.79
C ASP A 22 -7.61 10.20 11.70
N ILE A 23 -6.72 10.30 12.69
CA ILE A 23 -6.48 9.22 13.63
C ILE A 23 -7.69 8.98 14.53
N LYS A 24 -8.28 7.78 14.44
CA LYS A 24 -9.32 7.30 15.34
C LYS A 24 -8.67 6.76 16.62
N ILE A 25 -8.87 7.43 17.76
CA ILE A 25 -8.38 7.02 19.08
C ILE A 25 -9.56 6.62 19.97
N GLY A 26 -9.64 5.33 20.27
CA GLY A 26 -10.67 4.78 21.15
C GLY A 26 -12.08 4.89 20.57
N LEU A 27 -13.06 4.35 21.31
CA LEU A 27 -14.47 4.34 20.90
C LEU A 27 -15.07 5.76 20.79
N SER A 28 -14.52 6.74 21.51
CA SER A 28 -14.98 8.14 21.51
C SER A 28 -14.75 8.88 20.19
N THR A 29 -13.85 8.38 19.35
CA THR A 29 -13.61 8.92 17.99
C THR A 29 -14.28 8.09 16.91
N TYR A 30 -14.98 7.04 17.32
CA TYR A 30 -15.77 6.19 16.45
C TYR A 30 -17.23 6.67 16.45
N ILE A 31 -18.08 6.08 15.62
CA ILE A 31 -19.46 6.52 15.32
C ILE A 31 -20.42 6.38 16.55
N LEU A 32 -19.92 5.91 17.70
CA LEU A 32 -20.75 5.63 18.87
C LEU A 32 -21.06 6.90 19.69
N PRO A 33 -22.33 7.15 20.04
CA PRO A 33 -22.69 8.18 21.00
C PRO A 33 -21.97 7.96 22.34
N PRO A 34 -21.57 9.03 23.05
CA PRO A 34 -20.88 8.92 24.36
C PRO A 34 -21.67 8.10 25.39
N GLU A 35 -23.01 8.24 25.39
CA GLU A 35 -23.90 7.48 26.27
C GLU A 35 -23.83 5.97 26.02
N THR A 36 -23.61 5.55 24.77
CA THR A 36 -23.47 4.14 24.43
C THR A 36 -22.12 3.60 24.91
N ILE A 37 -21.05 4.40 24.82
CA ILE A 37 -19.70 4.02 25.26
C ILE A 37 -19.67 3.75 26.76
N ASN A 38 -20.36 4.56 27.55
CA ASN A 38 -20.41 4.40 29.01
C ASN A 38 -21.13 3.11 29.46
N ASN A 39 -21.99 2.55 28.60
CA ASN A 39 -22.75 1.34 28.87
C ASN A 39 -22.05 0.06 28.38
N ILE A 40 -20.88 0.18 27.73
CA ILE A 40 -20.08 -0.96 27.27
C ILE A 40 -19.13 -1.37 28.38
N SER A 41 -19.36 -2.54 28.97
CA SER A 41 -18.56 -3.09 30.07
C SER A 41 -17.80 -4.36 29.66
N SER A 42 -18.28 -5.05 28.62
CA SER A 42 -17.71 -6.26 28.06
C SER A 42 -17.55 -6.16 26.53
N GLU A 43 -16.81 -7.09 25.94
CA GLU A 43 -16.71 -7.24 24.48
C GLU A 43 -18.07 -7.61 23.85
N GLU A 44 -18.88 -8.40 24.56
CA GLU A 44 -20.23 -8.81 24.14
C GLU A 44 -21.18 -7.60 24.04
N ASP A 45 -21.08 -6.64 24.96
CA ASP A 45 -21.84 -5.39 24.93
C ASP A 45 -21.50 -4.57 23.67
N LEU A 46 -20.19 -4.49 23.34
CA LEU A 46 -19.73 -3.78 22.15
C LEU A 46 -20.24 -4.44 20.87
N GLU A 47 -20.21 -5.78 20.80
CA GLU A 47 -20.68 -6.52 19.64
C GLU A 47 -22.19 -6.31 19.40
N ASN A 48 -22.99 -6.33 20.48
CA ASN A 48 -24.43 -6.04 20.41
C ASN A 48 -24.69 -4.60 19.92
N VAL A 49 -23.91 -3.63 20.38
CA VAL A 49 -24.02 -2.23 19.94
C VAL A 49 -23.70 -2.09 18.45
N LEU A 50 -22.65 -2.76 17.96
CA LEU A 50 -22.25 -2.70 16.55
C LEU A 50 -23.26 -3.40 15.62
N GLN A 51 -23.86 -4.50 16.07
CA GLN A 51 -24.92 -5.18 15.32
C GLN A 51 -26.20 -4.33 15.23
N ASN A 52 -26.57 -3.64 16.32
CA ASN A 52 -27.76 -2.78 16.37
C ASN A 52 -27.62 -1.46 15.59
N ILE A 53 -26.40 -0.94 15.42
CA ILE A 53 -26.13 0.26 14.62
C ILE A 53 -26.13 -0.04 13.12
N GLY A 54 -26.09 -1.33 12.75
CA GLY A 54 -26.31 -1.78 11.38
C GLY A 54 -25.14 -1.48 10.46
N GLY A 55 -24.13 -2.37 10.43
CA GLY A 55 -23.46 -2.79 9.20
C GLY A 55 -22.89 -1.73 8.26
N LYS A 56 -22.59 -0.53 8.74
CA LYS A 56 -21.99 0.54 7.95
C LYS A 56 -20.70 0.99 8.62
N SER A 57 -19.72 0.08 8.58
CA SER A 57 -18.35 0.53 8.40
C SER A 57 -18.32 1.36 7.12
N GLU A 58 -18.49 2.67 7.26
CA GLU A 58 -18.15 3.63 6.23
C GLU A 58 -16.64 3.55 6.02
N GLU A 59 -16.23 2.60 5.19
CA GLU A 59 -15.48 2.98 4.01
C GLU A 59 -16.40 3.94 3.24
N SER A 60 -15.98 5.19 3.20
CA SER A 60 -16.61 6.32 2.52
C SER A 60 -17.40 5.89 1.27
N SER A 61 -18.71 5.78 1.43
CA SER A 61 -19.68 5.63 0.34
C SER A 61 -20.29 6.99 0.08
N SER A 62 -19.64 7.80 -0.78
CA SER A 62 -20.38 8.80 -1.54
C SER A 62 -21.35 8.03 -2.44
N ALA A 63 -22.64 8.26 -2.25
CA ALA A 63 -23.69 7.69 -3.04
C ALA A 63 -23.46 7.93 -4.54
N ASP A 64 -23.30 6.84 -5.30
CA ASP A 64 -23.91 6.75 -6.63
C ASP A 64 -24.35 5.31 -6.86
N ALA A 65 -25.57 5.17 -7.35
CA ALA A 65 -26.29 3.93 -7.45
C ALA A 65 -25.83 3.17 -8.70
N ASN A 66 -24.96 2.17 -8.56
CA ASN A 66 -24.85 1.07 -9.50
C ASN A 66 -24.54 -0.21 -8.72
N GLN A 67 -25.44 -1.19 -8.82
CA GLN A 67 -25.24 -2.54 -8.32
C GLN A 67 -24.20 -3.21 -9.23
N ASP A 68 -22.92 -3.00 -8.95
CA ASP A 68 -21.85 -3.80 -9.54
C ASP A 68 -21.61 -4.99 -8.60
N GLU A 69 -21.97 -6.19 -9.06
CA GLU A 69 -21.64 -7.44 -8.37
C GLU A 69 -20.13 -7.48 -8.11
N GLU A 70 -19.76 -7.48 -6.84
CA GLU A 70 -18.37 -7.46 -6.39
C GLU A 70 -17.75 -8.85 -6.67
N ILE A 71 -17.23 -9.04 -7.88
CA ILE A 71 -16.56 -10.29 -8.26
C ILE A 71 -15.18 -10.30 -7.60
N HIS A 72 -15.05 -11.09 -6.52
CA HIS A 72 -13.76 -11.40 -5.92
C HIS A 72 -12.86 -12.12 -6.93
N LYS A 73 -11.83 -11.45 -7.41
CA LYS A 73 -10.75 -12.06 -8.21
C LYS A 73 -9.57 -12.40 -7.32
N ILE A 74 -8.97 -13.56 -7.55
CA ILE A 74 -7.78 -14.01 -6.80
C ILE A 74 -6.53 -13.63 -7.59
N CYS A 75 -5.55 -13.06 -6.90
CA CYS A 75 -4.25 -12.77 -7.46
C CYS A 75 -3.51 -14.06 -7.84
N GLU A 76 -3.16 -14.23 -9.10
CA GLU A 76 -2.44 -15.41 -9.60
C GLU A 76 -1.05 -15.57 -8.97
N SER A 77 -0.44 -14.46 -8.52
CA SER A 77 0.90 -14.48 -7.93
C SER A 77 0.94 -14.79 -6.44
N CYS A 78 -0.10 -14.43 -5.68
CA CYS A 78 -0.04 -14.50 -4.21
C CYS A 78 -1.31 -15.01 -3.53
N GLY A 79 -2.38 -15.30 -4.28
CA GLY A 79 -3.62 -15.84 -3.74
C GLY A 79 -4.50 -14.82 -3.01
N ASN A 80 -4.08 -13.55 -2.91
CA ASN A 80 -4.86 -12.51 -2.25
C ASN A 80 -6.03 -12.03 -3.12
N ASN A 81 -7.13 -11.65 -2.48
CA ASN A 81 -8.25 -11.01 -3.16
C ASN A 81 -7.85 -9.67 -3.78
N ILE A 82 -8.32 -9.45 -5.01
CA ILE A 82 -8.19 -8.20 -5.75
C ILE A 82 -9.59 -7.59 -5.84
N GLN A 83 -9.77 -6.43 -5.21
CA GLN A 83 -10.93 -5.59 -5.44
C GLN A 83 -10.67 -4.82 -6.73
N ALA A 84 -11.33 -5.19 -7.82
CA ALA A 84 -11.16 -4.56 -9.13
C ALA A 84 -12.52 -4.20 -9.73
N ILE A 85 -12.67 -2.93 -10.11
CA ILE A 85 -13.77 -2.46 -10.95
C ILE A 85 -13.48 -2.96 -12.37
N LEU A 86 -14.37 -3.77 -12.95
CA LEU A 86 -14.18 -4.31 -14.31
C LEU A 86 -14.32 -3.20 -15.36
N ASN A 87 -13.28 -2.98 -16.16
CA ASN A 87 -13.49 -2.70 -17.57
C ASN A 87 -13.54 -4.06 -18.30
N LYS A 88 -14.59 -4.25 -19.12
CA LYS A 88 -15.02 -5.51 -19.76
C LYS A 88 -14.06 -6.06 -20.85
N ASP A 89 -12.76 -6.08 -20.60
CA ASP A 89 -11.82 -6.70 -21.55
C ASP A 89 -11.13 -7.91 -20.91
N ASP A 90 -11.77 -9.05 -21.17
CA ASP A 90 -11.35 -10.40 -20.81
C ASP A 90 -10.07 -10.81 -21.56
N ASN A 91 -8.92 -10.65 -20.92
CA ASN A 91 -7.70 -11.49 -21.07
C ASN A 91 -6.50 -10.99 -20.23
N GLN A 92 -6.74 -10.15 -19.22
CA GLN A 92 -5.65 -9.54 -18.46
C GLN A 92 -5.30 -10.38 -17.22
N HIS A 93 -4.03 -10.82 -17.12
CA HIS A 93 -3.47 -11.45 -15.91
C HIS A 93 -3.93 -10.73 -14.63
N HIS A 94 -4.51 -11.49 -13.70
CA HIS A 94 -5.05 -10.93 -12.46
C HIS A 94 -3.96 -10.90 -11.38
N ILE A 95 -3.13 -9.85 -11.40
CA ILE A 95 -2.08 -9.62 -10.39
C ILE A 95 -2.43 -8.39 -9.55
N CYS A 96 -2.31 -8.49 -8.22
CA CYS A 96 -2.60 -7.38 -7.32
C CYS A 96 -1.57 -6.25 -7.44
N ASN A 97 -1.96 -5.03 -7.08
CA ASN A 97 -1.10 -3.84 -7.14
C ASN A 97 0.26 -4.03 -6.43
N LEU A 98 0.29 -4.81 -5.35
CA LEU A 98 1.52 -5.07 -4.61
C LEU A 98 2.47 -5.97 -5.40
N CYS A 99 1.98 -7.11 -5.92
CA CYS A 99 2.78 -8.03 -6.73
C CYS A 99 3.23 -7.38 -8.05
N ALA A 100 2.39 -6.55 -8.67
CA ALA A 100 2.76 -5.78 -9.85
C ALA A 100 3.92 -4.81 -9.56
N LYS A 101 3.84 -4.06 -8.46
CA LYS A 101 4.93 -3.17 -8.00
C LYS A 101 6.20 -3.94 -7.66
N GLU A 102 6.07 -5.08 -6.98
CA GLU A 102 7.22 -5.90 -6.61
C GLU A 102 7.96 -6.43 -7.84
N SER A 103 7.22 -6.90 -8.85
CA SER A 103 7.77 -7.31 -10.14
C SER A 103 8.53 -6.17 -10.83
N MET A 104 7.95 -4.97 -10.87
CA MET A 104 8.60 -3.79 -11.44
C MET A 104 9.90 -3.42 -10.70
N VAL A 105 9.88 -3.46 -9.36
CA VAL A 105 11.08 -3.18 -8.55
C VAL A 105 12.17 -4.22 -8.80
N LYS A 106 11.81 -5.51 -8.88
CA LYS A 106 12.76 -6.58 -9.21
C LYS A 106 13.41 -6.35 -10.57
N SER A 107 12.62 -6.07 -11.61
CA SER A 107 13.12 -5.77 -12.95
C SER A 107 14.11 -4.60 -12.96
N GLN A 108 13.78 -3.50 -12.28
CA GLN A 108 14.66 -2.33 -12.22
C GLN A 108 15.97 -2.60 -11.47
N ARG A 109 15.93 -3.44 -10.42
CA ARG A 109 17.13 -3.89 -9.70
C ARG A 109 18.04 -4.71 -10.60
N ASP A 110 17.48 -5.64 -11.38
CA ASP A 110 18.26 -6.47 -12.30
C ASP A 110 18.95 -5.64 -13.38
N LEU A 111 18.25 -4.66 -13.95
CA LEU A 111 18.83 -3.70 -14.90
C LEU A 111 19.97 -2.90 -14.27
N SER A 112 19.79 -2.46 -13.02
CA SER A 112 20.81 -1.71 -12.29
C SER A 112 22.06 -2.55 -12.03
N ILE A 113 21.89 -3.83 -11.66
CA ILE A 113 23.00 -4.76 -11.45
C ILE A 113 23.79 -4.97 -12.74
N LYS A 114 23.11 -5.17 -13.88
CA LYS A 114 23.76 -5.31 -15.19
C LYS A 114 24.57 -4.08 -15.57
N ALA A 115 24.03 -2.89 -15.32
CA ALA A 115 24.74 -1.64 -15.58
C ALA A 115 26.03 -1.51 -14.74
N LEU A 116 25.97 -1.88 -13.46
CA LEU A 116 27.14 -1.89 -12.57
C LEU A 116 28.20 -2.90 -13.02
N GLN A 117 27.79 -4.09 -13.45
CA GLN A 117 28.70 -5.11 -13.98
C GLN A 117 29.42 -4.60 -15.23
N HIS A 118 28.69 -4.02 -16.17
CA HIS A 118 29.27 -3.43 -17.38
C HIS A 118 30.25 -2.28 -17.06
N GLN A 119 29.92 -1.42 -16.10
CA GLN A 119 30.87 -0.39 -15.64
C GLN A 119 32.14 -1.00 -15.04
N ALA A 120 32.03 -2.04 -14.22
CA ALA A 120 33.18 -2.71 -13.63
C ALA A 120 34.08 -3.38 -14.70
N GLU A 121 33.50 -3.96 -15.74
CA GLU A 121 34.25 -4.51 -16.88
C GLU A 121 35.02 -3.42 -17.63
N ASN A 122 34.39 -2.28 -17.90
CA ASN A 122 35.04 -1.15 -18.56
C ASN A 122 36.21 -0.59 -17.75
N VAL A 123 36.07 -0.49 -16.42
CA VAL A 123 37.16 -0.06 -15.53
C VAL A 123 38.32 -1.05 -15.56
N LYS A 124 38.05 -2.36 -15.51
CA LYS A 124 39.08 -3.41 -15.64
C LYS A 124 39.82 -3.32 -16.97
N PHE A 125 39.08 -3.10 -18.06
CA PHE A 125 39.68 -2.95 -19.39
C PHE A 125 40.58 -1.71 -19.46
N SER A 126 40.08 -0.55 -18.99
CA SER A 126 40.84 0.72 -18.95
C SER A 126 42.11 0.62 -18.10
N HIS A 127 42.04 -0.06 -16.95
CA HIS A 127 43.21 -0.27 -16.09
C HIS A 127 44.28 -1.11 -16.81
N ASN A 128 43.87 -2.18 -17.50
CA ASN A 128 44.78 -3.03 -18.27
C ASN A 128 45.37 -2.34 -19.52
N THR A 129 44.65 -1.40 -20.13
CA THR A 129 45.17 -0.60 -21.27
C THR A 129 46.21 0.42 -20.79
N MET A 130 45.94 1.14 -19.69
CA MET A 130 46.89 2.08 -19.10
C MET A 130 48.19 1.38 -18.67
N ALA A 131 48.11 0.21 -18.03
CA ALA A 131 49.29 -0.55 -17.60
C ALA A 131 50.19 -1.00 -18.77
N LYS A 132 49.61 -1.32 -19.94
CA LYS A 132 50.39 -1.67 -21.15
C LYS A 132 51.09 -0.47 -21.78
N VAL A 133 50.51 0.73 -21.70
CA VAL A 133 51.12 1.96 -22.23
C VAL A 133 52.34 2.38 -21.40
N THR A 134 52.31 2.18 -20.07
CA THR A 134 53.42 2.53 -19.17
C THR A 134 54.64 1.62 -19.29
N LEU A 135 54.48 0.40 -19.84
CA LEU A 135 55.58 -0.58 -20.00
C LEU A 135 56.27 -0.51 -21.38
N ALA A 136 55.81 0.36 -22.28
CA ALA A 136 56.29 0.46 -23.66
C ALA A 136 57.05 1.78 -23.97
N GLY A 137 57.38 2.57 -22.94
CA GLY A 137 58.27 3.75 -23.04
C GLY A 137 59.51 3.55 -22.18
#